data_AF-A0A954CIY4-F1
#
_entry.id   AF-A0A954CIY4-F1
#
_cell.length_a   1.000
_cell.length_b   1.000
_cell.length_c   1.000
_cell.angle_alpha   90.00
_cell.angle_beta   90.00
_cell.angle_gamma   90.00
#
_symmetry.space_group_name_H-M   'P 1'
#
loop_
_entity.id
_entity.type
_entity.pdbx_description
1 polymer ?
#
loop_
_entity_poly.entity_id
_entity_poly.type
_entity_poly.pdbx_seq_one_letter_code
_entity_poly.pdbx_strand_id
1 'polypeptide(L)'
;SSVAWGDVDGDGDLDLAVGGRFGFSNLVYLTENGMLQASAAWSSADSYETTSLAWGDIDGDGDLDLAAANWEQRSDDNAGGPNRLYLNEDGMLQATAVWSSVDGGYADSVAWGDVDGDGDLDLAVGGSSLKIYANGRPSHPRFAGQSEAVSIALNSSPISSDLQTATALAPANFY
;
A
#
# COMPACT_ATOMS: atom_id res chain seq x y z
N SER A 1 6.10 -11.64 -10.63
CA SER A 1 7.26 -11.26 -9.82
C SER A 1 7.63 -9.84 -10.18
N SER A 2 7.79 -9.01 -9.17
CA SER A 2 8.08 -7.59 -9.27
C SER A 2 9.35 -7.26 -8.51
N VAL A 3 9.93 -6.11 -8.81
CA VAL A 3 10.97 -5.48 -8.00
C VAL A 3 10.66 -3.99 -7.89
N ALA A 4 11.05 -3.36 -6.77
CA ALA A 4 10.89 -1.93 -6.55
C ALA A 4 12.10 -1.38 -5.79
N TRP A 5 12.59 -0.21 -6.21
CA TRP A 5 13.67 0.51 -5.54
C TRP A 5 13.10 1.62 -4.66
N GLY A 6 13.57 1.73 -3.42
CA GLY A 6 13.17 2.77 -2.46
C GLY A 6 14.15 2.79 -1.28
N ASP A 7 14.36 3.96 -0.69
CA ASP A 7 15.19 4.14 0.51
C ASP A 7 14.36 3.72 1.74
N VAL A 8 14.54 2.48 2.20
CA VAL A 8 13.65 1.89 3.23
C VAL A 8 14.14 2.19 4.65
N ASP A 9 15.44 2.42 4.83
CA ASP A 9 16.03 2.70 6.14
C ASP A 9 16.42 4.18 6.34
N GLY A 10 16.17 5.02 5.33
CA GLY A 10 16.32 6.48 5.40
C GLY A 10 17.77 6.93 5.34
N ASP A 11 18.69 6.08 4.86
CA ASP A 11 20.12 6.37 4.82
C ASP A 11 20.55 7.13 3.54
N GLY A 12 19.65 7.24 2.57
CA GLY A 12 19.84 7.96 1.31
C GLY A 12 20.31 7.09 0.14
N ASP A 13 20.64 5.81 0.37
CA ASP A 13 20.84 4.81 -0.67
C ASP A 13 19.49 4.16 -1.06
N LEU A 14 19.37 3.66 -2.30
CA LEU A 14 18.16 2.95 -2.72
C LEU A 14 18.28 1.45 -2.42
N ASP A 15 17.25 0.88 -1.80
CA ASP A 15 17.13 -0.53 -1.45
C ASP A 15 16.18 -1.27 -2.37
N LEU A 16 16.35 -2.59 -2.44
CA LEU A 16 15.63 -3.43 -3.38
C LEU A 16 14.59 -4.30 -2.67
N ALA A 17 13.31 -4.02 -2.90
CA ALA A 17 12.24 -4.98 -2.65
C ALA A 17 12.07 -5.95 -3.82
N VAL A 18 11.86 -7.21 -3.49
CA VAL A 18 11.69 -8.32 -4.42
C VAL A 18 10.41 -9.07 -4.09
N GLY A 19 9.52 -9.17 -5.08
CA GLY A 19 8.25 -9.85 -4.96
C GLY A 19 8.40 -11.36 -4.92
N GLY A 20 7.84 -11.98 -3.89
CA GLY A 20 7.78 -13.42 -3.73
C GLY A 20 7.01 -14.11 -4.86
N ARG A 21 7.41 -15.35 -5.19
CA ARG A 21 6.70 -16.18 -6.18
C ARG A 21 6.68 -17.63 -5.73
N PHE A 22 5.70 -18.42 -6.17
CA PHE A 22 5.62 -19.85 -5.89
C PHE A 22 5.65 -20.21 -4.39
N GLY A 23 5.04 -19.38 -3.54
CA GLY A 23 5.01 -19.63 -2.10
C GLY A 23 6.24 -19.13 -1.34
N PHE A 24 7.07 -18.27 -1.95
CA PHE A 24 8.13 -17.54 -1.25
C PHE A 24 7.64 -16.17 -0.78
N SER A 25 8.16 -15.70 0.34
CA SER A 25 7.92 -14.37 0.90
C SER A 25 8.46 -13.26 0.00
N ASN A 26 7.94 -12.05 0.20
CA ASN A 26 8.58 -10.83 -0.26
C ASN A 26 9.86 -10.59 0.54
N LEU A 27 10.89 -10.05 -0.10
CA LEU A 27 12.19 -9.79 0.50
C LEU A 27 12.62 -8.35 0.25
N VAL A 28 13.38 -7.77 1.18
CA VAL A 28 14.08 -6.50 0.96
C VAL A 28 15.58 -6.69 1.21
N TYR A 29 16.39 -6.16 0.30
CA TYR A 29 17.84 -6.15 0.35
C TYR A 29 18.31 -4.71 0.47
N LEU A 30 19.08 -4.41 1.51
CA LEU A 30 19.65 -3.08 1.70
C LEU A 30 20.84 -2.86 0.78
N THR A 31 21.07 -1.61 0.43
CA THR A 31 22.30 -1.14 -0.18
C THR A 31 23.13 -0.48 0.90
N GLU A 32 24.40 -0.88 1.05
CA GLU A 32 25.31 -0.18 1.96
C GLU A 32 26.54 0.27 1.18
N ASN A 33 26.88 1.55 1.28
CA ASN A 33 28.03 2.15 0.59
C ASN A 33 27.95 1.92 -0.94
N GLY A 34 26.75 2.04 -1.51
CA GLY A 34 26.51 1.80 -2.94
C GLY A 34 26.62 0.35 -3.40
N MET A 35 26.62 -0.62 -2.48
CA MET A 35 26.62 -2.06 -2.79
C MET A 35 25.40 -2.76 -2.20
N LEU A 36 24.63 -3.44 -3.06
CA LEU A 36 23.51 -4.26 -2.63
C LEU A 36 24.00 -5.47 -1.82
N GLN A 37 23.44 -5.67 -0.64
CA GLN A 37 23.79 -6.77 0.25
C GLN A 37 23.32 -8.12 -0.30
N ALA A 38 24.08 -9.18 0.00
CA ALA A 38 23.79 -10.53 -0.51
C ALA A 38 22.65 -11.24 0.25
N SER A 39 22.41 -10.83 1.49
CA SER A 39 21.33 -11.35 2.34
C SER A 39 20.19 -10.35 2.41
N ALA A 40 18.95 -10.85 2.40
CA ALA A 40 17.80 -10.03 2.67
C ALA A 40 17.84 -9.53 4.12
N ALA A 41 17.61 -8.24 4.32
CA ALA A 41 17.47 -7.62 5.63
C ALA A 41 16.06 -7.82 6.20
N TRP A 42 15.08 -8.03 5.32
CA TRP A 42 13.68 -8.23 5.68
C TRP A 42 13.00 -9.32 4.84
N SER A 43 11.97 -9.94 5.43
CA SER A 43 11.08 -10.90 4.77
C SER A 43 9.65 -10.75 5.29
N SER A 44 8.65 -10.79 4.39
CA SER A 44 7.25 -10.87 4.80
C SER A 44 6.94 -12.18 5.52
N ALA A 45 6.03 -12.14 6.49
CA ALA A 45 5.56 -13.32 7.22
C ALA A 45 4.64 -14.22 6.37
N ASP A 46 3.99 -13.65 5.37
CA ASP A 46 3.20 -14.36 4.36
C ASP A 46 4.02 -14.66 3.10
N SER A 47 3.44 -15.47 2.21
CA SER A 47 4.13 -15.98 1.02
C SER A 47 3.22 -16.11 -0.21
N TYR A 48 2.48 -15.04 -0.50
CA TYR A 48 1.64 -14.94 -1.69
C TYR A 48 2.44 -14.87 -2.99
N GLU A 49 1.80 -15.18 -4.12
CA GLU A 49 2.37 -14.85 -5.43
C GLU A 49 2.26 -13.36 -5.72
N THR A 50 3.35 -12.62 -5.48
CA THR A 50 3.41 -11.18 -5.65
C THR A 50 3.67 -10.80 -7.12
N THR A 51 2.74 -10.03 -7.67
CA THR A 51 2.73 -9.58 -9.06
C THR A 51 3.30 -8.18 -9.22
N SER A 52 3.09 -7.31 -8.22
CA SER A 52 3.56 -5.93 -8.21
C SER A 52 3.87 -5.46 -6.79
N LEU A 53 4.88 -4.60 -6.67
CA LEU A 53 5.30 -3.94 -5.44
C LEU A 53 5.41 -2.44 -5.69
N ALA A 54 5.03 -1.63 -4.72
CA ALA A 54 5.19 -0.19 -4.78
C ALA A 54 5.51 0.41 -3.41
N TRP A 55 6.53 1.27 -3.38
CA TRP A 55 6.89 2.07 -2.20
C TRP A 55 6.06 3.36 -2.14
N GLY A 56 5.58 3.73 -0.97
CA GLY A 56 4.88 4.98 -0.73
C GLY A 56 4.69 5.24 0.75
N ASP A 57 4.75 6.50 1.16
CA ASP A 57 4.60 6.94 2.56
C ASP A 57 3.10 7.15 2.84
N ILE A 58 2.43 6.10 3.33
CA ILE A 58 0.96 6.10 3.45
C ILE A 58 0.48 6.86 4.68
N ASP A 59 1.27 6.89 5.76
CA ASP A 59 0.90 7.56 7.00
C ASP A 59 1.60 8.91 7.22
N GLY A 60 2.47 9.31 6.26
CA GLY A 60 3.21 10.57 6.16
C GLY A 60 4.12 10.85 7.33
N ASP A 61 4.74 9.82 7.87
CA ASP A 61 5.82 9.99 8.83
C ASP A 61 7.19 10.22 8.15
N GLY A 62 7.26 9.99 6.84
CA GLY A 62 8.44 10.18 6.01
C GLY A 62 9.16 8.88 5.65
N ASP A 63 8.73 7.75 6.19
CA ASP A 63 9.27 6.43 5.88
C ASP A 63 8.49 5.78 4.72
N LEU A 64 9.20 5.03 3.86
CA LEU A 64 8.54 4.36 2.74
C LEU A 64 7.89 3.04 3.18
N ASP A 65 6.57 2.93 2.99
CA ASP A 65 5.80 1.71 3.18
C ASP A 65 5.70 0.86 1.92
N LEU A 66 5.43 -0.44 2.09
CA LEU A 66 5.38 -1.39 0.98
C LEU A 66 3.96 -1.88 0.72
N ALA A 67 3.40 -1.53 -0.45
CA ALA A 67 2.23 -2.22 -1.00
C ALA A 67 2.65 -3.42 -1.86
N ALA A 68 1.91 -4.51 -1.73
CA ALA A 68 2.06 -5.72 -2.54
C ALA A 68 0.72 -6.15 -3.15
N ALA A 69 0.69 -6.21 -4.48
CA ALA A 69 -0.38 -6.87 -5.22
C ALA A 69 -0.10 -8.37 -5.31
N ASN A 70 -1.13 -9.16 -5.03
CA ASN A 70 -1.02 -10.61 -4.96
C ASN A 70 -2.03 -11.29 -5.88
N TRP A 71 -1.64 -12.45 -6.40
CA TRP A 71 -2.48 -13.26 -7.29
C TRP A 71 -3.20 -14.39 -6.54
N GLU A 72 -2.47 -15.27 -5.86
CA GLU A 72 -3.01 -16.48 -5.24
C GLU A 72 -2.19 -16.81 -3.98
N GLN A 73 -2.85 -17.25 -2.90
CA GLN A 73 -2.23 -18.17 -1.96
C GLN A 73 -2.51 -19.56 -2.51
N ARG A 74 -1.51 -20.43 -2.63
CA ARG A 74 -1.73 -21.82 -3.05
C ARG A 74 -2.47 -22.63 -1.97
N SER A 75 -3.67 -22.21 -1.62
CA SER A 75 -4.70 -23.01 -0.98
C SER A 75 -5.56 -23.64 -2.06
N ASP A 76 -6.04 -24.84 -1.76
CA ASP A 76 -6.93 -25.67 -2.57
C ASP A 76 -8.32 -25.05 -2.83
N ASP A 77 -8.57 -23.84 -2.31
CA ASP A 77 -9.82 -23.10 -2.44
C ASP A 77 -9.86 -22.13 -3.64
N ASN A 78 -8.76 -22.00 -4.40
CA ASN A 78 -8.67 -21.12 -5.57
C ASN A 78 -9.02 -19.65 -5.23
N ALA A 79 -8.85 -19.26 -3.96
CA ALA A 79 -9.07 -17.89 -3.50
C ALA A 79 -7.88 -17.01 -3.91
N GLY A 80 -8.16 -15.90 -4.58
CA GLY A 80 -7.12 -14.92 -4.91
C GLY A 80 -6.43 -14.40 -3.65
N GLY A 81 -5.12 -14.18 -3.70
CA GLY A 81 -4.36 -13.65 -2.58
C GLY A 81 -4.77 -12.19 -2.30
N PRO A 82 -5.02 -11.79 -1.04
CA PRO A 82 -5.30 -10.40 -0.72
C PRO A 82 -4.09 -9.51 -1.03
N ASN A 83 -4.37 -8.27 -1.46
CA ASN A 83 -3.33 -7.25 -1.51
C ASN A 83 -2.88 -6.92 -0.09
N ARG A 84 -1.60 -6.62 0.10
CA ARG A 84 -1.00 -6.38 1.42
C ARG A 84 -0.38 -5.00 1.48
N LEU A 85 -0.38 -4.43 2.67
CA LEU A 85 0.39 -3.23 3.03
C LEU A 85 1.22 -3.56 4.26
N TYR A 86 2.52 -3.27 4.18
CA TYR A 86 3.47 -3.40 5.28
C TYR A 86 3.94 -2.01 5.65
N LEU A 87 3.74 -1.64 6.92
CA LEU A 87 4.15 -0.34 7.44
C LEU A 87 5.64 -0.35 7.77
N ASN A 88 6.30 0.76 7.51
CA ASN A 88 7.65 1.04 7.94
C ASN A 88 7.60 1.99 9.13
N GLU A 89 8.32 1.67 10.21
CA GLU A 89 8.40 2.54 11.37
C GLU A 89 9.86 2.74 11.73
N ASP A 90 10.33 4.00 11.65
CA ASP A 90 11.70 4.41 11.93
C ASP A 90 12.73 3.61 11.11
N GLY A 91 12.47 3.44 9.81
CA GLY A 91 13.33 2.69 8.88
C GLY A 91 13.29 1.16 9.03
N MET A 92 12.37 0.62 9.82
CA MET A 92 12.15 -0.82 9.99
C MET A 92 10.79 -1.30 9.49
N LEU A 93 10.78 -1.95 8.32
CA LEU A 93 9.57 -2.54 7.74
C LEU A 93 9.00 -3.67 8.62
N GLN A 94 7.70 -3.62 8.92
CA GLN A 94 7.01 -4.67 9.68
C GLN A 94 6.78 -5.92 8.84
N ALA A 95 7.12 -7.11 9.37
CA ALA A 95 6.96 -8.37 8.64
C ALA A 95 5.49 -8.81 8.46
N THR A 96 4.59 -8.34 9.32
CA THR A 96 3.15 -8.63 9.23
C THR A 96 2.45 -7.46 8.57
N ALA A 97 1.58 -7.74 7.60
CA ALA A 97 0.80 -6.70 6.94
C ALA A 97 -0.15 -6.00 7.92
N VAL A 98 -0.16 -4.67 7.90
CA VAL A 98 -1.07 -3.84 8.70
C VAL A 98 -2.45 -3.72 8.05
N TRP A 99 -2.53 -3.93 6.73
CA TRP A 99 -3.78 -3.94 5.99
C TRP A 99 -3.84 -5.09 4.98
N SER A 100 -5.06 -5.53 4.68
CA SER A 100 -5.32 -6.55 3.66
C SER A 100 -6.64 -6.30 2.96
N SER A 101 -6.63 -6.40 1.63
CA SER A 101 -7.87 -6.26 0.85
C SER A 101 -8.80 -7.45 1.12
N VAL A 102 -10.11 -7.21 1.25
CA VAL A 102 -11.09 -8.28 1.54
C VAL A 102 -11.57 -9.00 0.29
N ASP A 103 -11.39 -8.38 -0.85
CA ASP A 103 -11.82 -8.82 -2.16
C ASP A 103 -10.72 -9.64 -2.83
N GLY A 104 -10.59 -10.90 -2.38
CA GLY A 104 -9.72 -11.89 -3.01
C GLY A 104 -9.96 -11.95 -4.51
N GLY A 105 -8.95 -11.56 -5.28
CA GLY A 105 -9.01 -11.48 -6.74
C GLY A 105 -7.65 -11.15 -7.31
N TYR A 106 -7.43 -11.52 -8.57
CA TYR A 106 -6.14 -11.36 -9.23
C TYR A 106 -5.80 -9.88 -9.42
N ALA A 107 -4.76 -9.43 -8.71
CA ALA A 107 -4.12 -8.15 -8.93
C ALA A 107 -2.86 -8.33 -9.77
N ASP A 108 -2.68 -7.47 -10.76
CA ASP A 108 -1.52 -7.42 -11.65
C ASP A 108 -0.58 -6.26 -11.32
N SER A 109 -1.13 -5.19 -10.74
CA SER A 109 -0.41 -3.94 -10.53
C SER A 109 -0.93 -3.18 -9.31
N VAL A 110 -0.02 -2.51 -8.61
CA VAL A 110 -0.32 -1.50 -7.58
C VAL A 110 0.35 -0.18 -7.94
N ALA A 111 -0.29 0.93 -7.59
CA ALA A 111 0.29 2.27 -7.68
C ALA A 111 -0.29 3.17 -6.59
N TRP A 112 0.53 4.10 -6.11
CA TRP A 112 0.12 5.14 -5.19
C TRP A 112 -0.29 6.41 -5.91
N GLY A 113 -1.25 7.15 -5.37
CA GLY A 113 -1.56 8.50 -5.80
C GLY A 113 -2.67 9.12 -4.95
N ASP A 114 -2.67 10.44 -4.85
CA ASP A 114 -3.75 11.20 -4.21
C ASP A 114 -4.88 11.41 -5.24
N VAL A 115 -5.90 10.55 -5.19
CA VAL A 115 -6.98 10.56 -6.20
C VAL A 115 -8.03 11.61 -5.90
N ASP A 116 -8.11 12.06 -4.65
CA ASP A 116 -9.20 12.88 -4.17
C ASP A 116 -8.78 14.29 -3.70
N GLY A 117 -7.48 14.57 -3.78
CA GLY A 117 -6.85 15.88 -3.59
C GLY A 117 -6.65 16.25 -2.13
N ASP A 118 -6.66 15.29 -1.21
CA ASP A 118 -6.54 15.52 0.22
C ASP A 118 -5.09 15.50 0.74
N GLY A 119 -4.14 15.16 -0.14
CA GLY A 119 -2.71 15.12 0.15
C GLY A 119 -2.25 13.82 0.81
N ASP A 120 -3.14 12.85 1.05
CA ASP A 120 -2.80 11.51 1.48
C ASP A 120 -2.69 10.56 0.27
N LEU A 121 -1.80 9.56 0.34
CA LEU A 121 -1.65 8.58 -0.73
C LEU A 121 -2.78 7.53 -0.68
N ASP A 122 -3.48 7.37 -1.79
CA ASP A 122 -4.42 6.28 -2.02
C ASP A 122 -3.78 5.14 -2.81
N LEU A 123 -4.27 3.92 -2.58
CA LEU A 123 -3.79 2.73 -3.29
C LEU A 123 -4.70 2.37 -4.47
N ALA A 124 -4.16 2.47 -5.68
CA ALA A 124 -4.78 1.92 -6.88
C ALA A 124 -4.29 0.49 -7.12
N VAL A 125 -5.22 -0.43 -7.36
CA VAL A 125 -4.94 -1.83 -7.71
C VAL A 125 -5.58 -2.18 -9.04
N GLY A 126 -4.74 -2.53 -10.01
CA GLY A 126 -5.16 -2.98 -11.34
C GLY A 126 -5.12 -4.51 -11.43
N GLY A 127 -6.15 -5.09 -12.06
CA GLY A 127 -6.26 -6.52 -12.33
C GLY A 127 -7.49 -6.79 -13.20
N SER A 128 -8.35 -7.73 -12.80
CA SER A 128 -9.64 -7.98 -13.47
C SER A 128 -10.57 -6.75 -13.52
N SER A 129 -10.41 -5.83 -12.57
CA SER A 129 -11.04 -4.51 -12.53
C SER A 129 -10.09 -3.55 -11.82
N LEU A 130 -10.23 -2.24 -12.07
CA LEU A 130 -9.54 -1.22 -11.31
C LEU A 130 -10.24 -1.03 -9.97
N LYS A 131 -9.47 -1.03 -8.89
CA LYS A 131 -9.92 -0.84 -7.52
C LYS A 131 -9.11 0.29 -6.90
N ILE A 132 -9.79 1.23 -6.24
CA ILE A 132 -9.14 2.33 -5.51
C ILE A 132 -9.50 2.20 -4.04
N TYR A 133 -8.48 2.13 -3.20
CA TYR A 133 -8.60 2.15 -1.76
C TYR A 133 -8.12 3.52 -1.29
N ALA A 134 -9.07 4.38 -0.89
CA ALA A 134 -8.70 5.68 -0.37
C ALA A 134 -8.14 5.57 1.05
N ASN A 135 -7.10 6.34 1.31
CA ASN A 135 -6.60 6.62 2.65
C ASN A 135 -7.17 7.98 3.11
N GLY A 136 -7.04 8.29 4.39
CA GLY A 136 -7.39 9.62 4.86
C GLY A 136 -7.01 9.80 6.33
N ARG A 137 -6.21 10.83 6.62
CA ARG A 137 -5.89 11.16 8.01
C ARG A 137 -7.04 11.89 8.68
N PRO A 138 -7.30 11.64 9.97
CA PRO A 138 -8.31 12.37 10.75
C PRO A 138 -8.11 13.90 10.76
N SER A 139 -6.90 14.37 10.49
CA SER A 139 -6.54 15.80 10.42
C SER A 139 -7.03 16.50 9.15
N HIS A 140 -7.48 15.77 8.12
CA HIS A 140 -7.97 16.38 6.88
C HIS A 140 -9.46 16.79 7.00
N PRO A 141 -9.86 18.03 6.59
CA PRO A 141 -11.21 18.58 6.78
C PRO A 141 -12.37 17.72 6.28
N ARG A 142 -12.11 16.80 5.34
CA ARG A 142 -13.11 15.90 4.75
C ARG A 142 -13.55 14.77 5.70
N PHE A 143 -12.79 14.47 6.76
CA PHE A 143 -13.09 13.43 7.75
C PHE A 143 -13.37 13.96 9.18
N ALA A 144 -13.50 15.27 9.34
CA ALA A 144 -13.85 15.90 10.61
C ALA A 144 -15.18 15.36 11.17
N GLY A 145 -15.11 14.44 12.14
CA GLY A 145 -16.26 13.82 12.80
C GLY A 145 -16.30 12.29 12.82
N GLN A 146 -15.33 11.60 12.21
CA GLN A 146 -15.13 10.15 12.42
C GLN A 146 -14.18 9.94 13.61
N SER A 147 -14.54 9.06 14.55
CA SER A 147 -13.91 8.98 15.87
C SER A 147 -12.42 8.64 15.82
N GLU A 148 -11.65 9.37 16.61
CA GLU A 148 -10.22 9.26 16.83
C GLU A 148 -9.75 7.82 17.11
N ALA A 149 -9.15 7.21 16.10
CA ALA A 149 -8.14 6.17 16.28
C ALA A 149 -7.27 6.20 15.02
N VAL A 150 -5.95 6.31 15.22
CA VAL A 150 -4.94 6.07 14.18
C VAL A 150 -5.35 4.80 13.45
N SER A 151 -5.79 4.94 12.21
CA SER A 151 -6.14 3.82 11.37
C SER A 151 -5.77 4.22 9.96
N ILE A 152 -4.70 3.63 9.47
CA ILE A 152 -4.49 3.41 8.04
C ILE A 152 -5.74 2.67 7.57
N ALA A 153 -6.73 3.42 7.13
CA ALA A 153 -8.02 2.89 6.74
C ALA A 153 -8.13 3.01 5.23
N LEU A 154 -7.23 2.32 4.52
CA LEU A 154 -7.60 1.84 3.19
C LEU A 154 -8.94 1.12 3.35
N ASN A 155 -9.99 1.65 2.74
CA ASN A 155 -11.32 1.04 2.83
C ASN A 155 -11.19 -0.45 2.52
N SER A 156 -11.82 -1.32 3.31
CA SER A 156 -11.70 -2.76 3.06
C SER A 156 -12.27 -3.17 1.70
N SER A 157 -13.15 -2.34 1.13
CA SER A 157 -13.73 -2.47 -0.22
C SER A 157 -13.36 -1.26 -1.09
N PRO A 158 -13.17 -1.43 -2.41
CA PRO A 158 -12.87 -0.32 -3.30
C PRO A 158 -14.02 0.69 -3.34
N ILE A 159 -13.69 1.96 -3.60
CA ILE A 159 -14.70 2.98 -3.85
C ILE A 159 -15.49 2.57 -5.10
N SER A 160 -16.80 2.31 -4.92
CA SER A 160 -17.77 2.11 -6.01
C SER A 160 -17.65 3.24 -7.03
N SER A 161 -17.83 2.96 -8.31
CA SER A 161 -17.73 3.91 -9.44
C SER A 161 -18.67 5.13 -9.38
N ASP A 162 -19.40 5.33 -8.29
CA ASP A 162 -20.16 6.55 -8.02
C ASP A 162 -19.24 7.66 -7.53
N LEU A 163 -18.47 8.22 -8.47
CA LEU A 163 -18.12 9.64 -8.47
C LEU A 163 -19.42 10.46 -8.67
N GLN A 164 -20.38 10.34 -7.75
CA GLN A 164 -21.57 11.19 -7.70
C GLN A 164 -21.42 12.19 -6.55
N THR A 165 -21.12 13.42 -6.98
CA THR A 165 -21.33 14.67 -6.25
C THR A 165 -20.53 14.86 -4.95
N ALA A 166 -19.28 15.27 -5.10
CA ALA A 166 -18.80 16.36 -4.25
C ALA A 166 -19.69 17.58 -4.54
N THR A 167 -20.77 17.74 -3.78
CA THR A 167 -21.54 18.98 -3.76
C THR A 167 -20.57 20.09 -3.35
N ALA A 168 -20.20 20.94 -4.30
CA ALA A 168 -19.60 22.23 -4.03
C ALA A 168 -20.49 22.93 -2.98
N LEU A 169 -19.93 23.18 -1.79
CA LEU A 169 -20.56 24.06 -0.83
C LEU A 169 -20.69 25.43 -1.51
N ALA A 170 -21.93 25.91 -1.61
CA ALA A 170 -22.29 27.18 -2.23
C ALA A 170 -21.45 28.34 -1.67
N PRO A 171 -21.16 29.40 -2.47
CA PRO A 171 -20.47 30.57 -1.96
C PRO A 171 -21.26 31.16 -0.77
N ALA A 172 -20.57 31.36 0.35
CA ALA A 172 -21.12 32.05 1.50
C ALA A 172 -21.58 33.45 1.08
N ASN A 173 -22.89 33.65 1.00
CA ASN A 173 -23.47 34.98 0.91
C ASN A 173 -23.29 35.66 2.27
N PHE A 174 -22.31 36.57 2.35
CA PHE A 174 -22.25 37.55 3.43
C PHE A 174 -23.32 38.62 3.18
N TYR A 175 -24.28 38.72 4.09
CA TYR A 175 -25.04 39.93 4.37
C TYR A 175 -24.85 40.29 5.84
#